data_AF-A0A8C6WLC4-F1
#
_entry.id   AF-A0A8C6WLC4-F1
#
_cell.length_a   1.000
_cell.length_b   1.000
_cell.length_c   1.000
_cell.angle_alpha   90.00
_cell.angle_beta   90.00
_cell.angle_gamma   90.00
#
_symmetry.space_group_name_H-M   'P 1'
#
loop_
_entity.id
_entity.type
_entity.pdbx_description
1 polymer ?
#
loop_
_entity_poly.entity_id
_entity_poly.type
_entity_poly.pdbx_seq_one_letter_code
_entity_poly.pdbx_strand_id
1 'polypeptide(L)'
;MLQWELSPFSVTPAASVLIKRFYSSNLFQEDIDSALSDRSPAFSSHLSRAEQRITAHRELDQVRLHLELLQLERGSADVLRSRFQKLQMFCCHLQDVLRDHAPLRQRLLRPHGRTHLPVPATCIGKFVVEVMQMFLDFIETLEQKISSERSRPSAPERLAQMVSITQTLRILTVNKTVCV
;
A
#
# COMPACT_ATOMS: atom_id res chain seq x y z
N MET A 1 -37.29 -11.85 22.13
CA MET A 1 -36.56 -12.28 20.92
C MET A 1 -37.48 -13.21 20.16
N LEU A 2 -38.03 -12.79 19.03
CA LEU A 2 -38.78 -13.67 18.13
C LEU A 2 -38.04 -13.69 16.81
N GLN A 3 -37.44 -14.83 16.55
CA GLN A 3 -36.63 -15.17 15.38
C GLN A 3 -37.53 -15.15 14.15
N TRP A 4 -37.32 -14.17 13.27
CA TRP A 4 -37.97 -14.11 11.97
C TRP A 4 -37.29 -15.11 11.05
N GLU A 5 -37.80 -16.34 11.03
CA GLU A 5 -37.52 -17.31 9.97
C GLU A 5 -38.15 -16.78 8.67
N LEU A 6 -37.36 -16.05 7.88
CA LEU A 6 -37.69 -15.62 6.53
C LEU A 6 -37.68 -16.85 5.61
N SER A 7 -38.82 -17.54 5.49
CA SER A 7 -39.03 -18.45 4.36
C SER A 7 -39.29 -17.60 3.11
N PRO A 8 -38.64 -17.90 1.96
CA PRO A 8 -38.74 -17.08 0.74
C PRO A 8 -40.13 -17.10 0.08
N PHE A 9 -41.08 -17.85 0.65
CA PHE A 9 -42.44 -18.00 0.13
C PHE A 9 -43.55 -17.61 1.14
N SER A 10 -43.21 -17.09 2.32
CA SER A 10 -44.24 -16.60 3.24
C SER A 10 -44.60 -15.14 2.92
N VAL A 11 -45.78 -14.97 2.33
CA VAL A 11 -46.37 -13.66 2.10
C VAL A 11 -46.62 -12.99 3.46
N THR A 12 -46.09 -11.78 3.66
CA THR A 12 -46.29 -11.02 4.90
C THR A 12 -47.80 -10.90 5.22
N PRO A 13 -48.23 -10.96 6.49
CA PRO A 13 -49.66 -10.86 6.85
C PRO A 13 -50.40 -9.66 6.24
N ALA A 14 -49.70 -8.55 5.97
CA ALA A 14 -50.27 -7.42 5.24
C ALA A 14 -50.56 -7.76 3.77
N ALA A 15 -49.63 -8.42 3.09
CA ALA A 15 -49.79 -8.84 1.71
C ALA A 15 -50.87 -9.93 1.55
N SER A 16 -51.03 -10.83 2.52
CA SER A 16 -52.13 -11.82 2.47
C SER A 16 -53.52 -11.17 2.59
N VAL A 17 -53.66 -10.12 3.40
CA VAL A 17 -54.90 -9.34 3.51
C VAL A 17 -55.17 -8.55 2.22
N LEU A 18 -54.14 -7.95 1.63
CA LEU A 18 -54.26 -7.22 0.37
C LEU A 18 -54.64 -8.16 -0.79
N ILE A 19 -54.02 -9.33 -0.88
CA ILE A 19 -54.35 -10.36 -1.87
C ILE A 19 -55.78 -10.87 -1.68
N LYS A 20 -56.21 -11.15 -0.44
CA LYS A 20 -57.59 -11.57 -0.16
C LYS A 20 -58.60 -10.49 -0.55
N ARG A 21 -58.30 -9.21 -0.30
CA ARG A 21 -59.13 -8.08 -0.73
C ARG A 21 -59.12 -7.91 -2.25
N PHE A 22 -57.99 -8.15 -2.90
CA PHE A 22 -57.84 -8.11 -4.35
C PHE A 22 -58.67 -9.20 -5.04
N TYR A 23 -58.69 -10.43 -4.52
CA TYR A 23 -59.57 -11.48 -5.08
C TYR A 23 -61.05 -11.30 -4.75
N SER A 24 -61.38 -10.56 -3.68
CA SER A 24 -62.76 -10.28 -3.28
C SER A 24 -63.34 -9.04 -3.95
N SER A 25 -62.50 -8.21 -4.55
CA SER A 25 -62.86 -6.97 -5.21
C SER A 25 -62.52 -7.14 -6.68
N ASN A 26 -63.51 -7.10 -7.58
CA ASN A 26 -63.27 -7.18 -9.03
C ASN A 26 -62.61 -5.88 -9.55
N LEU A 27 -61.47 -5.48 -8.98
CA LEU A 27 -60.65 -4.37 -9.46
C LEU A 27 -59.87 -4.90 -10.65
N PHE A 28 -60.19 -4.41 -11.83
CA PHE A 28 -59.41 -4.73 -13.01
C PHE A 28 -58.10 -3.95 -12.96
N GLN A 29 -57.04 -4.50 -13.56
CA GLN A 29 -55.73 -3.83 -13.69
C GLN A 29 -55.89 -2.39 -14.22
N GLU A 30 -56.88 -2.17 -15.09
CA GLU A 30 -57.27 -0.89 -15.65
C GLU A 30 -57.78 0.13 -14.61
N ASP A 31 -58.49 -0.31 -13.55
CA ASP A 31 -58.95 0.56 -12.46
C ASP A 31 -57.78 1.01 -11.58
N ILE A 32 -56.79 0.12 -11.39
CA ILE A 32 -55.57 0.41 -10.63
C ILE A 32 -54.67 1.34 -11.42
N ASP A 33 -54.49 1.07 -12.70
CA ASP A 33 -53.71 1.92 -13.60
C ASP A 33 -54.40 3.28 -13.79
N SER A 34 -55.73 3.34 -13.78
CA SER A 34 -56.50 4.60 -13.79
C SER A 34 -56.37 5.38 -12.48
N ALA A 35 -56.37 4.71 -11.32
CA ALA A 35 -56.17 5.34 -10.00
C ALA A 35 -54.72 5.83 -9.79
N LEU A 36 -53.73 5.16 -10.39
CA LEU A 36 -52.33 5.59 -10.41
C LEU A 36 -52.06 6.69 -11.45
N SER A 37 -52.86 6.72 -12.54
CA SER A 37 -52.82 7.76 -13.58
C SER A 37 -53.59 9.01 -13.20
N ASP A 38 -54.55 8.90 -12.27
CA ASP A 38 -55.25 10.06 -11.72
C ASP A 38 -54.22 10.92 -10.99
N ARG A 39 -54.13 12.18 -11.40
CA ARG A 39 -53.03 13.10 -11.07
C ARG A 39 -53.08 13.61 -9.63
N SER A 40 -53.77 12.89 -8.75
CA SER A 40 -53.69 13.08 -7.32
C SER A 40 -52.44 12.37 -6.81
N PRO A 41 -51.55 13.04 -6.07
CA PRO A 41 -50.37 12.37 -5.55
C PRO A 41 -50.83 11.27 -4.59
N ALA A 42 -50.53 10.01 -4.94
CA ALA A 42 -50.82 8.83 -4.12
C ALA A 42 -50.20 8.91 -2.70
N PHE A 43 -49.32 9.88 -2.47
CA PHE A 43 -48.66 10.17 -1.22
C PHE A 43 -48.85 11.63 -0.80
N SER A 44 -48.75 11.88 0.51
CA SER A 44 -48.81 13.24 1.08
C SER A 44 -47.81 14.19 0.41
N SER A 45 -48.20 15.45 0.22
CA SER A 45 -47.34 16.53 -0.31
C SER A 45 -46.03 16.68 0.47
N HIS A 46 -46.01 16.31 1.75
CA HIS A 46 -44.81 16.28 2.58
C HIS A 46 -43.79 15.23 2.11
N LEU A 47 -44.24 14.05 1.67
CA LEU A 47 -43.37 12.99 1.17
C LEU A 47 -42.76 13.38 -0.18
N SER A 48 -43.58 13.91 -1.10
CA SER A 48 -43.09 14.41 -2.39
C SER A 48 -42.06 15.54 -2.21
N ARG A 49 -42.30 16.47 -1.28
CA ARG A 49 -41.33 17.52 -0.95
C ARG A 49 -40.04 16.97 -0.32
N ALA A 50 -40.15 15.94 0.53
CA ALA A 50 -38.98 15.29 1.12
C ALA A 50 -38.15 14.55 0.05
N GLU A 51 -38.81 13.86 -0.87
CA GLU A 51 -38.19 13.17 -1.99
C GLU A 51 -37.43 14.16 -2.90
N GLN A 52 -38.05 15.28 -3.27
CA GLN A 52 -37.38 16.34 -4.05
C GLN A 52 -36.13 16.88 -3.35
N ARG A 53 -36.18 17.06 -2.02
CA ARG A 53 -35.03 17.51 -1.24
C ARG A 53 -33.91 16.47 -1.21
N ILE A 54 -34.25 15.19 -1.11
CA ILE A 54 -33.27 14.08 -1.13
C ILE A 54 -32.61 14.02 -2.51
N THR A 55 -33.39 14.11 -3.59
CA THR A 55 -32.85 14.12 -4.96
C THR A 55 -31.92 15.32 -5.17
N ALA A 56 -32.33 16.52 -4.78
CA ALA A 56 -31.49 17.71 -4.87
C ALA A 56 -30.19 17.59 -4.03
N HIS A 57 -30.25 16.99 -2.84
CA HIS A 57 -29.05 16.71 -2.05
C HIS A 57 -28.12 15.73 -2.75
N ARG A 58 -28.66 14.66 -3.34
CA ARG A 58 -27.86 13.69 -4.11
C ARG A 58 -27.16 14.34 -5.29
N GLU A 59 -27.86 15.23 -6.01
CA GLU A 59 -27.26 15.99 -7.12
C GLU A 59 -26.14 16.92 -6.64
N LEU A 60 -26.34 17.63 -5.53
CA LEU A 60 -25.31 18.47 -4.92
C LEU A 60 -24.08 17.65 -4.49
N ASP A 61 -24.30 16.51 -3.84
CA ASP A 61 -23.23 15.61 -3.41
C ASP A 61 -22.47 15.07 -4.63
N GLN A 62 -23.17 14.70 -5.70
CA GLN A 62 -22.55 14.23 -6.94
C GLN A 62 -21.66 15.30 -7.58
N VAL A 63 -22.15 16.54 -7.68
CA VAL A 63 -21.39 17.68 -8.23
C VAL A 63 -20.19 17.99 -7.35
N ARG A 64 -20.34 17.97 -6.03
CA ARG A 64 -19.25 18.16 -5.08
C ARG A 64 -18.14 17.13 -5.27
N LEU A 65 -18.50 15.85 -5.38
CA LEU A 65 -17.51 14.79 -5.61
C LEU A 65 -16.78 14.96 -6.94
N HIS A 66 -17.47 15.38 -8.00
CA HIS A 66 -16.82 15.69 -9.29
C HIS A 66 -15.82 16.83 -9.16
N LEU A 67 -16.16 17.87 -8.40
CA LEU A 67 -15.26 18.99 -8.16
C LEU A 67 -14.02 18.55 -7.38
N GLU A 68 -14.19 17.76 -6.31
CA GLU A 68 -13.07 17.22 -5.52
C GLU A 68 -12.14 16.34 -6.38
N LEU A 69 -12.71 15.51 -7.28
CA LEU A 69 -11.94 14.71 -8.23
C LEU A 69 -11.11 15.59 -9.18
N LEU A 70 -11.74 16.61 -9.79
CA LEU A 70 -11.03 17.55 -10.68
C LEU A 70 -9.92 18.33 -9.97
N GLN A 71 -10.13 18.70 -8.70
CA GLN A 71 -9.10 19.35 -7.89
C GLN A 71 -7.92 18.42 -7.62
N LEU A 72 -8.19 17.14 -7.32
CA LEU A 72 -7.15 16.14 -7.11
C LEU A 72 -6.33 15.91 -8.39
N GLU A 73 -6.99 15.74 -9.53
CA GLU A 73 -6.34 15.60 -10.83
C GLU A 73 -5.45 16.81 -11.15
N ARG A 74 -5.97 18.03 -10.95
CA ARG A 74 -5.19 19.26 -11.12
C ARG A 74 -3.97 19.30 -10.21
N GLY A 75 -4.14 19.01 -8.93
CA GLY A 75 -3.03 18.97 -7.97
C GLY A 75 -1.96 17.96 -8.39
N SER A 76 -2.37 16.78 -8.86
CA SER A 76 -1.46 15.74 -9.37
C SER A 76 -0.69 16.20 -10.62
N ALA A 77 -1.38 16.87 -11.55
CA ALA A 77 -0.78 17.41 -12.76
C ALA A 77 0.23 18.51 -12.46
N ASP A 78 -0.05 19.38 -11.48
CA ASP A 78 0.86 20.45 -11.06
C ASP A 78 2.13 19.89 -10.38
N VAL A 79 2.01 18.85 -9.55
CA VAL A 79 3.17 18.15 -8.96
C VAL A 79 4.02 17.47 -10.04
N LEU A 80 3.39 16.81 -11.02
CA LEU A 80 4.10 16.23 -12.16
C LEU A 80 4.80 17.30 -12.99
N ARG A 81 4.10 18.40 -13.32
CA ARG A 81 4.65 19.54 -14.07
C ARG A 81 5.86 20.15 -13.37
N SER A 82 5.81 20.34 -12.06
CA SER A 82 6.95 20.82 -11.27
C SER A 82 8.14 19.86 -11.30
N ARG A 83 7.90 18.55 -11.19
CA ARG A 83 8.96 17.53 -11.31
C ARG A 83 9.59 17.50 -12.70
N PHE A 84 8.77 17.59 -13.75
CA PHE A 84 9.25 17.69 -15.13
C PHE A 84 10.07 18.95 -15.37
N GLN A 85 9.67 20.11 -14.84
CA GLN A 85 10.44 21.35 -14.94
C GLN A 85 11.81 21.23 -14.28
N LYS A 86 11.90 20.64 -13.09
CA LYS A 86 13.18 20.39 -12.40
C LYS A 86 14.08 19.44 -13.21
N LEU A 87 13.51 18.36 -13.73
CA LEU A 87 14.23 17.41 -14.58
C LEU A 87 14.72 18.08 -15.86
N GLN A 88 13.88 18.88 -16.50
CA GLN A 88 14.23 19.63 -17.70
C GLN A 88 15.38 20.62 -17.43
N MET A 89 15.33 21.35 -16.32
CA MET A 89 16.40 22.25 -15.91
C MET A 89 17.72 21.50 -15.69
N PHE A 90 17.68 20.35 -15.01
CA PHE A 90 18.85 19.50 -14.83
C PHE A 90 19.42 18.99 -16.17
N CYS A 91 18.55 18.53 -17.08
CA CYS A 91 18.96 18.10 -18.41
C CYS A 91 19.58 19.23 -19.23
N CYS A 92 19.03 20.45 -19.16
CA CYS A 92 19.63 21.64 -19.79
C CYS A 92 21.02 21.92 -19.20
N HIS A 93 21.15 21.91 -17.87
CA HIS A 93 22.44 22.14 -17.22
C HIS A 93 23.48 21.10 -17.61
N LEU A 94 23.08 19.82 -17.68
CA LEU A 94 23.97 18.73 -18.11
C LEU A 94 24.36 18.88 -19.58
N GLN A 95 23.43 19.31 -20.44
CA GLN A 95 23.74 19.63 -21.83
C GLN A 95 24.72 20.81 -21.96
N ASP A 96 24.57 21.84 -21.13
CA ASP A 96 25.46 23.00 -21.13
C ASP A 96 26.86 22.62 -20.64
N VAL A 97 26.96 21.87 -19.55
CA VAL A 97 28.25 21.31 -19.07
C VAL A 97 28.91 20.45 -20.14
N LEU A 98 28.17 19.57 -20.81
CA LEU A 98 28.71 18.77 -21.92
C LEU A 98 29.11 19.59 -23.15
N ARG A 99 28.47 20.74 -23.36
CA ARG A 99 28.75 21.68 -24.45
C ARG A 99 29.99 22.52 -24.15
N ASP A 100 30.13 23.01 -22.93
CA ASP A 100 31.29 23.74 -22.42
C ASP A 100 32.53 22.84 -22.37
N HIS A 101 32.31 21.54 -22.19
CA HIS A 101 33.29 20.49 -22.38
C HIS A 101 33.44 20.04 -23.85
N ALA A 102 33.27 20.94 -24.84
CA ALA A 102 33.63 20.71 -26.25
C ALA A 102 34.99 19.99 -26.46
N PRO A 103 36.09 20.33 -25.75
CA PRO A 103 37.34 19.56 -25.85
C PRO A 103 37.24 18.15 -25.24
N LEU A 104 36.42 17.93 -24.21
CA LEU A 104 36.17 16.61 -23.62
C LEU A 104 35.34 15.75 -24.58
N ARG A 105 34.32 16.34 -25.20
CA ARG A 105 33.48 15.70 -26.21
C ARG A 105 34.29 15.35 -27.46
N GLN A 106 35.21 16.22 -27.90
CA GLN A 106 36.18 15.91 -28.96
C GLN A 106 37.19 14.81 -28.56
N ARG A 107 37.63 14.77 -27.29
CA ARG A 107 38.50 13.69 -26.78
C ARG A 107 37.78 12.35 -26.71
N LEU A 108 36.50 12.34 -26.34
CA LEU A 108 35.69 11.12 -26.23
C LEU A 108 35.17 10.62 -27.59
N LEU A 109 34.91 11.52 -28.54
CA LEU A 109 34.46 11.20 -29.91
C LEU A 109 35.59 10.91 -30.89
N ARG A 110 36.86 11.22 -30.55
CA ARG A 110 37.99 10.72 -31.34
C ARG A 110 37.96 9.19 -31.26
N PRO A 111 37.89 8.47 -32.39
CA PRO A 111 38.24 7.06 -32.37
C PRO A 111 39.63 6.97 -31.73
N HIS A 112 39.83 6.01 -30.82
CA HIS A 112 41.14 5.72 -30.23
C HIS A 112 42.05 5.07 -31.30
N GLY A 113 42.18 5.73 -32.45
CA GLY A 113 43.07 5.37 -33.53
C GLY A 113 44.49 5.58 -33.04
N ARG A 114 45.12 4.47 -32.66
CA ARG A 114 46.56 4.36 -32.37
C ARG A 114 47.03 5.13 -31.14
N THR A 115 46.51 4.81 -29.97
CA THR A 115 47.37 4.84 -28.77
C THR A 115 48.24 3.59 -28.75
N HIS A 116 49.34 3.60 -29.51
CA HIS A 116 50.52 2.75 -29.23
C HIS A 116 51.25 3.24 -27.97
N LEU A 117 50.51 3.57 -26.92
CA LEU A 117 51.10 3.82 -25.61
C LEU A 117 50.94 2.53 -24.81
N PRO A 118 52.04 1.91 -24.35
CA PRO A 118 51.94 0.87 -23.35
C PRO A 118 51.46 1.55 -22.07
N VAL A 119 50.14 1.69 -21.90
CA VAL A 119 49.56 1.87 -20.58
C VAL A 119 49.99 0.62 -19.82
N PRO A 120 50.84 0.72 -18.78
CA PRO A 120 51.26 -0.46 -18.07
C PRO A 120 49.98 -1.12 -17.54
N ALA A 121 49.66 -2.32 -18.05
CA ALA A 121 48.52 -3.13 -17.58
C ALA A 121 48.53 -3.33 -16.05
N THR A 122 49.67 -3.03 -15.42
CA THR A 122 49.91 -2.97 -14.00
C THR A 122 49.15 -1.86 -13.27
N CYS A 123 48.81 -0.70 -13.87
CA CYS A 123 48.06 0.36 -13.14
C CYS A 123 46.58 0.00 -12.95
N ILE A 124 45.94 -0.53 -13.99
CA ILE A 124 44.54 -0.99 -13.89
C ILE A 124 44.48 -2.26 -13.04
N GLY A 125 45.44 -3.18 -13.21
CA GLY A 125 45.53 -4.39 -12.40
C GLY A 125 45.71 -4.10 -10.91
N LYS A 126 46.62 -3.18 -10.54
CA LYS A 126 46.86 -2.84 -9.12
C LYS A 126 45.65 -2.18 -8.47
N PHE A 127 45.04 -1.20 -9.13
CA PHE A 127 43.86 -0.54 -8.58
C PHE A 127 42.68 -1.50 -8.40
N VAL A 128 42.42 -2.36 -9.39
CA VAL A 128 41.36 -3.37 -9.29
C VAL A 128 41.67 -4.39 -8.20
N VAL A 129 42.92 -4.84 -8.07
CA VAL A 129 43.33 -5.78 -7.03
C VAL A 129 43.22 -5.15 -5.63
N GLU A 130 43.63 -3.90 -5.45
CA GLU A 130 43.51 -3.19 -4.16
C GLU A 130 42.04 -3.01 -3.75
N VAL A 131 41.17 -2.66 -4.69
CA VAL A 131 39.73 -2.54 -4.43
C VAL A 131 39.10 -3.89 -4.11
N MET A 132 39.46 -4.95 -4.86
CA MET A 132 38.97 -6.30 -4.58
C MET A 132 39.45 -6.82 -3.23
N GLN A 133 40.69 -6.51 -2.82
CA GLN A 133 41.20 -6.88 -1.51
C GLN A 133 40.40 -6.21 -0.40
N MET A 134 40.14 -4.90 -0.50
CA MET A 134 39.30 -4.19 0.48
C MET A 134 37.89 -4.79 0.60
N PHE A 135 37.29 -5.24 -0.50
CA PHE A 135 35.99 -5.90 -0.45
C PHE A 135 36.04 -7.26 0.24
N LEU A 136 37.08 -8.05 -0.01
CA LEU A 136 37.26 -9.35 0.65
C LEU A 136 37.48 -9.18 2.16
N ASP A 137 38.33 -8.23 2.58
CA ASP A 137 38.59 -7.95 4.00
C ASP A 137 37.32 -7.45 4.72
N PHE A 138 36.50 -6.64 4.04
CA PHE A 138 35.22 -6.19 4.56
C PHE A 138 34.22 -7.33 4.75
N ILE A 139 34.12 -8.23 3.78
CA ILE A 139 33.24 -9.41 3.85
C ILE A 139 33.68 -10.31 5.01
N GLU A 140 34.98 -10.60 5.14
CA GLU A 140 35.52 -11.41 6.23
C GLU A 140 35.21 -10.78 7.61
N THR A 141 35.43 -9.47 7.75
CA THR A 141 35.12 -8.74 8.99
C THR A 141 33.62 -8.80 9.32
N LEU A 142 32.77 -8.69 8.31
CA LEU A 142 31.32 -8.76 8.48
C LEU A 142 30.87 -10.17 8.91
N GLU A 143 31.42 -11.22 8.29
CA GLU A 143 31.14 -12.61 8.65
C GLU A 143 31.59 -12.94 10.07
N GLN A 144 32.77 -12.46 10.50
CA GLN A 144 33.25 -12.58 11.87
C GLN A 144 32.30 -11.90 12.85
N LYS A 145 31.82 -10.69 12.53
CA LYS A 145 30.90 -9.94 13.39
C LYS A 145 29.53 -10.61 13.50
N ILE A 146 28.99 -11.12 12.40
CA ILE A 146 27.74 -11.90 12.39
C ILE A 146 27.91 -13.20 13.20
N SER A 147 29.04 -13.88 13.04
CA SER A 147 29.35 -15.10 13.79
C SER A 147 29.50 -14.83 15.29
N SER A 148 30.10 -13.70 15.67
CA SER A 148 30.20 -13.25 17.06
C SER A 148 28.85 -12.85 17.67
N GLU A 149 27.97 -12.23 16.90
CA GLU A 149 26.60 -11.93 17.32
C GLU A 149 25.79 -13.23 17.50
N ARG A 150 25.99 -14.21 16.61
CA ARG A 150 25.27 -15.49 16.62
C ARG A 150 25.78 -16.48 17.68
N SER A 151 27.06 -16.42 18.04
CA SER A 151 27.62 -17.20 19.14
C SER A 151 27.28 -16.62 20.52
N ARG A 152 26.69 -15.40 20.56
CA ARG A 152 26.18 -14.83 21.80
C ARG A 152 24.96 -15.64 22.25
N PRO A 153 25.01 -16.30 23.41
CA PRO A 153 23.93 -17.18 23.84
C PRO A 153 22.63 -16.37 23.99
N SER A 154 21.57 -16.88 23.37
CA SER A 154 20.25 -16.25 23.41
C SER A 154 19.79 -16.11 24.87
N ALA A 155 18.95 -15.12 25.19
CA ALA A 155 18.41 -14.93 26.53
C ALA A 155 17.89 -16.23 27.20
N PRO A 156 17.11 -17.10 26.52
CA PRO A 156 16.71 -18.41 27.04
C PRO A 156 17.87 -19.38 27.30
N GLU A 157 18.92 -19.39 26.47
CA GLU A 157 20.08 -20.29 26.64
C GLU A 157 20.94 -19.87 27.84
N ARG A 158 21.10 -18.57 28.07
CA ARG A 158 21.77 -18.04 29.28
C ARG A 158 20.99 -18.40 30.55
N LEU A 159 19.66 -18.32 30.49
CA LEU A 159 18.80 -18.75 31.60
C LEU A 159 18.94 -20.26 31.85
N ALA A 160 18.95 -21.09 30.80
CA ALA A 160 19.17 -22.53 30.93
C ALA A 160 20.54 -22.88 31.53
N GLN A 161 21.61 -22.16 31.12
CA GLN A 161 22.94 -22.32 31.71
C GLN A 161 22.96 -21.92 33.19
N MET A 162 22.33 -20.80 33.58
CA MET A 162 22.20 -20.41 34.98
C MET A 162 21.40 -21.44 35.80
N VAL A 163 20.32 -21.99 35.24
CA VAL A 163 19.53 -23.06 35.89
C VAL A 163 20.37 -24.32 36.09
N SER A 164 21.18 -24.71 35.11
CA SER A 164 22.11 -25.84 35.23
C SER A 164 23.19 -25.60 36.30
N ILE A 165 23.78 -24.41 36.35
CA ILE A 165 24.78 -24.04 37.37
C ILE A 165 24.14 -24.03 38.76
N THR A 166 22.94 -23.49 38.90
CA THR A 166 22.23 -23.47 40.20
C THR A 166 21.79 -24.88 40.64
N GLN A 167 21.42 -25.75 39.71
CA GLN A 167 21.13 -27.16 40.00
C GLN A 167 22.38 -27.93 40.44
N THR A 168 23.51 -27.76 39.76
CA THR A 168 24.78 -28.40 40.15
C THR A 168 25.28 -27.93 41.51
N LEU A 169 25.21 -26.63 41.79
CA LEU A 169 25.50 -26.08 43.12
C LEU A 169 24.55 -26.62 44.20
N ARG A 170 23.25 -26.78 43.88
CA ARG A 170 22.28 -27.37 44.80
C ARG A 170 22.63 -28.83 45.12
N ILE A 171 22.98 -29.64 44.12
CA ILE A 171 23.39 -31.05 44.32
C ILE A 171 24.64 -31.14 45.20
N LEU A 172 25.64 -30.30 44.96
CA LEU A 172 26.86 -30.23 45.77
C LEU A 172 26.57 -29.79 47.22
N THR A 173 25.60 -28.89 47.42
CA THR A 173 25.19 -28.44 48.75
C THR A 173 24.43 -29.53 49.51
N VAL A 174 23.53 -30.25 48.83
CA VAL A 174 22.79 -31.39 49.41
C VAL A 174 23.73 -32.55 49.74
N ASN A 175 24.70 -32.87 48.89
CA ASN A 175 25.71 -33.89 49.19
C ASN A 175 26.64 -33.49 50.36
N LYS A 176 26.92 -32.19 50.55
CA LYS A 176 27.62 -31.71 51.75
C LYS A 176 26.80 -31.85 53.03
N THR A 177 25.48 -31.81 52.97
CA THR A 177 24.60 -32.02 54.13
C THR A 177 24.26 -33.49 54.43
N VAL A 178 24.51 -34.41 53.48
CA VAL A 178 24.28 -35.86 53.64
C VAL A 178 25.55 -36.61 54.07
N CYS A 179 26.73 -36.00 53.89
CA CYS A 179 28.02 -36.56 54.34
C CYS A 179 28.52 -35.99 55.69
N VAL A 180 27.62 -35.56 56.57
CA VAL A 180 27.92 -35.24 57.99
C VAL A 180 27.18 -36.22 58.88
#